data_AF-A0A8T0SES2-F1
#
_entry.id   AF-A0A8T0SES2-F1
#
_cell.length_a   1.000
_cell.length_b   1.000
_cell.length_c   1.000
_cell.angle_alpha   90.00
_cell.angle_beta   90.00
_cell.angle_gamma   90.00
#
_symmetry.space_group_name_H-M   'P 1'
#
loop_
_entity.id
_entity.type
_entity.pdbx_description
1 polymer ?
#
loop_
_entity_poly.entity_id
_entity_poly.type
_entity_poly.pdbx_seq_one_letter_code
_entity_poly.pdbx_strand_id
1 'polypeptide(L)'
;MEGENERSYQSFLALPFFYKTFARFIEKESDIAAENGRFTDQFIEVMSGVVKGFLTLHENGYCCPAFKGQHVAIITQDGHQQAKIWNFCVVGTELAKNGDWVRLADKIEQATENHRIYSFEMADLCEKMSNGKLKGKSDQLLALCNYALTYSDTSRQHPYINDPVKSNLHDDLFLYLNTTFNWGQDLPDWMRMVRTARKKALPLNWNGRNFLYEQRSMIQHENAYIPPLPHQELINNSSNNSATDLEEECRTSWKADLLKLHNFALELGLEYE
;
A
#
# COMPACT_ATOMS: atom_id res chain seq x y z
N MET A 1 14.13 -15.96 62.58
CA MET A 1 13.61 -16.18 61.22
C MET A 1 12.99 -14.87 60.80
N GLU A 2 13.75 -14.06 60.08
CA GLU A 2 13.27 -12.80 59.50
C GLU A 2 12.43 -13.15 58.28
N GLY A 3 11.21 -12.63 58.22
CA GLY A 3 10.34 -12.76 57.06
C GLY A 3 10.86 -11.88 55.94
N GLU A 4 11.20 -12.49 54.81
CA GLU A 4 11.53 -11.78 53.58
C GLU A 4 10.29 -10.97 53.13
N ASN A 5 10.35 -9.67 53.33
CA ASN A 5 9.41 -8.73 52.70
C ASN A 5 9.74 -8.67 51.20
N GLU A 6 8.99 -9.39 50.37
CA GLU A 6 8.97 -9.17 48.92
C GLU A 6 8.46 -7.74 48.64
N ARG A 7 9.38 -6.82 48.38
CA ARG A 7 9.03 -5.49 47.88
C ARG A 7 8.58 -5.61 46.43
N SER A 8 7.29 -5.41 46.15
CA SER A 8 6.81 -5.29 44.77
C SER A 8 7.32 -3.99 44.17
N TYR A 9 8.18 -4.08 43.16
CA TYR A 9 8.55 -2.92 42.34
C TYR A 9 7.45 -2.67 41.31
N GLN A 10 6.82 -1.50 41.37
CA GLN A 10 5.84 -1.05 40.39
C GLN A 10 6.50 -0.06 39.44
N SER A 11 6.36 -0.31 38.14
CA SER A 11 6.78 0.61 37.08
C SER A 11 5.56 1.26 36.46
N PHE A 12 5.57 2.59 36.39
CA PHE A 12 4.50 3.38 35.78
C PHE A 12 5.02 3.97 34.47
N LEU A 13 4.27 3.78 33.39
CA LEU A 13 4.56 4.36 32.09
C LEU A 13 3.46 5.36 31.74
N ALA A 14 3.84 6.62 31.57
CA ALA A 14 2.93 7.65 31.07
C ALA A 14 2.89 7.58 29.54
N LEU A 15 1.69 7.48 28.97
CA LEU A 15 1.46 7.45 27.53
C LEU A 15 0.50 8.59 27.14
N PRO A 16 0.57 9.09 25.89
CA PRO A 16 -0.43 10.03 25.39
C PRO A 16 -1.85 9.48 25.54
N PHE A 17 -2.78 10.34 25.95
CA PHE A 17 -4.18 9.95 26.10
C PHE A 17 -4.84 9.70 24.74
N PHE A 18 -5.58 8.60 24.63
CA PHE A 18 -6.41 8.28 23.47
C PHE A 18 -7.73 7.68 23.91
N TYR A 19 -8.81 7.96 23.17
CA TYR A 19 -10.17 7.55 23.51
C TYR A 19 -10.69 6.40 22.63
N LYS A 20 -10.03 6.12 21.50
CA LYS A 20 -10.43 5.11 20.52
C LYS A 20 -9.27 4.18 20.20
N THR A 21 -9.56 2.88 20.13
CA THR A 21 -8.62 1.86 19.67
C THR A 21 -8.95 1.45 18.24
N PHE A 22 -8.01 0.83 17.55
CA PHE A 22 -8.26 0.28 16.21
C PHE A 22 -9.36 -0.79 16.23
N ALA A 23 -9.48 -1.57 17.30
CA ALA A 23 -10.58 -2.53 17.46
C ALA A 23 -11.97 -1.86 17.36
N ARG A 24 -12.17 -0.74 18.05
CA ARG A 24 -13.41 0.04 17.97
C ARG A 24 -13.54 0.84 16.67
N PHE A 25 -12.45 1.01 15.93
CA PHE A 25 -12.43 1.72 14.66
C PHE A 25 -12.99 0.88 13.52
N ILE A 26 -12.74 -0.43 13.54
CA ILE A 26 -13.17 -1.39 12.51
C ILE A 26 -14.47 -2.13 12.85
N GLU A 27 -15.16 -1.71 13.93
CA GLU A 27 -16.45 -2.27 14.31
C GLU A 27 -17.54 -1.84 13.31
N LYS A 28 -18.48 -2.75 13.06
CA LYS A 28 -19.57 -2.60 12.07
C LYS A 28 -20.38 -1.31 12.18
N GLU A 29 -20.45 -0.70 13.36
CA GLU A 29 -21.19 0.55 13.61
C GLU A 29 -20.36 1.83 13.35
N SER A 30 -19.12 1.69 12.89
CA SER A 30 -18.23 2.82 12.59
C SER A 30 -18.33 3.21 11.12
N ASP A 31 -19.17 4.20 10.80
CA ASP A 31 -19.32 4.80 9.45
C ASP A 31 -18.01 5.41 8.91
N ILE A 32 -16.99 5.55 9.77
CA ILE A 32 -15.68 6.11 9.44
C ILE A 32 -14.85 5.12 8.61
N ALA A 33 -15.08 3.81 8.76
CA ALA A 33 -14.20 2.82 8.15
C ALA A 33 -14.48 2.60 6.66
N ALA A 34 -15.75 2.63 6.25
CA ALA A 34 -16.15 2.32 4.89
C ALA A 34 -17.29 3.20 4.40
N GLU A 35 -17.20 3.66 3.16
CA GLU A 35 -18.23 4.44 2.47
C GLU A 35 -18.34 3.97 1.02
N ASN A 36 -19.54 3.95 0.45
CA ASN A 36 -19.79 3.61 -0.96
C ASN A 36 -19.19 2.25 -1.40
N GLY A 37 -19.17 1.26 -0.49
CA GLY A 37 -18.65 -0.07 -0.77
C GLY A 37 -17.12 -0.18 -0.76
N ARG A 38 -16.40 0.82 -0.25
CA ARG A 38 -14.93 0.87 -0.17
C ARG A 38 -14.46 1.36 1.20
N PHE A 39 -13.19 1.13 1.54
CA PHE A 39 -12.57 1.79 2.69
C PHE A 39 -12.44 3.29 2.44
N THR A 40 -12.61 4.11 3.48
CA THR A 40 -12.43 5.56 3.40
C THR A 40 -10.95 5.94 3.38
N ASP A 41 -10.62 7.13 2.87
CA ASP A 41 -9.27 7.71 2.98
C ASP A 41 -8.77 7.72 4.43
N GLN A 42 -9.68 7.98 5.38
CA GLN A 42 -9.38 7.97 6.81
C GLN A 42 -9.02 6.56 7.32
N PHE A 43 -9.69 5.52 6.85
CA PHE A 43 -9.32 4.15 7.16
C PHE A 43 -7.94 3.80 6.59
N ILE A 44 -7.67 4.20 5.34
CA ILE A 44 -6.39 3.97 4.68
C ILE A 44 -5.26 4.68 5.45
N GLU A 45 -5.47 5.92 5.91
CA GLU A 45 -4.50 6.67 6.70
C GLU A 45 -4.21 5.99 8.06
N VAL A 46 -5.25 5.55 8.75
CA VAL A 46 -5.14 4.78 10.00
C VAL A 46 -4.36 3.48 9.78
N MET A 47 -4.67 2.74 8.71
CA MET A 47 -3.96 1.51 8.35
C MET A 47 -2.49 1.75 8.03
N SER A 48 -2.20 2.82 7.28
CA SER A 48 -0.83 3.24 6.99
C SER A 48 -0.04 3.49 8.28
N GLY A 49 -0.66 4.11 9.29
CA GLY A 49 -0.07 4.30 10.61
C GLY A 49 0.29 2.99 11.33
N VAL A 50 -0.56 1.96 11.22
CA VAL A 50 -0.29 0.63 11.80
C VAL A 50 0.89 -0.04 11.09
N VAL A 51 0.89 -0.02 9.75
CA VAL A 51 1.96 -0.60 8.92
C VAL A 51 3.30 0.05 9.24
N LYS A 52 3.35 1.39 9.26
CA LYS A 52 4.55 2.15 9.63
C LYS A 52 5.02 1.78 11.04
N GLY A 53 4.09 1.63 11.99
CA GLY A 53 4.40 1.18 13.34
C GLY A 53 5.09 -0.18 13.39
N PHE A 54 4.63 -1.16 12.60
CA PHE A 54 5.29 -2.47 12.51
C PHE A 54 6.67 -2.39 11.90
N LEU A 55 6.84 -1.64 10.81
CA LEU A 55 8.15 -1.43 10.18
C LEU A 55 9.15 -0.88 11.21
N THR A 56 8.79 0.21 11.91
CA THR A 56 9.64 0.80 12.93
C THR A 56 9.97 -0.17 14.08
N LEU A 57 8.99 -0.96 14.54
CA LEU A 57 9.25 -1.97 15.58
C LEU A 57 10.23 -3.04 15.08
N HIS A 58 10.02 -3.54 13.86
CA HIS A 58 10.81 -4.62 13.28
C HIS A 58 12.25 -4.19 12.99
N GLU A 59 12.47 -2.95 12.58
CA GLU A 59 13.78 -2.30 12.41
C GLU A 59 14.54 -2.20 13.73
N ASN A 60 13.85 -1.88 14.82
CA ASN A 60 14.42 -1.80 16.16
C ASN A 60 14.59 -3.18 16.84
N GLY A 61 14.34 -4.26 16.10
CA GLY A 61 14.49 -5.62 16.62
C GLY A 61 13.39 -6.02 17.60
N TYR A 62 12.18 -5.46 17.49
CA TYR A 62 11.00 -5.82 18.27
C TYR A 62 9.88 -6.36 17.38
N CYS A 63 8.89 -7.02 17.97
CA CYS A 63 7.64 -7.43 17.32
C CYS A 63 6.43 -7.38 18.27
N CYS A 64 5.23 -7.57 17.72
CA CYS A 64 3.96 -7.58 18.44
C CYS A 64 3.27 -8.96 18.35
N PRO A 65 3.81 -10.00 19.02
CA PRO A 65 3.40 -11.40 18.83
C PRO A 65 1.93 -11.69 19.18
N ALA A 66 1.29 -10.81 19.94
CA ALA A 66 -0.13 -10.86 20.28
C ALA A 66 -0.88 -9.64 19.76
N PHE A 67 -0.53 -9.14 18.57
CA PHE A 67 -1.19 -7.99 17.96
C PHE A 67 -2.71 -8.16 17.97
N LYS A 68 -3.39 -7.15 18.51
CA LYS A 68 -4.85 -7.03 18.60
C LYS A 68 -5.21 -5.59 18.30
N GLY A 69 -6.42 -5.32 17.80
CA GLY A 69 -6.85 -3.94 17.54
C GLY A 69 -6.85 -3.05 18.79
N GLN A 70 -6.93 -3.62 20.00
CA GLN A 70 -6.80 -2.87 21.26
C GLN A 70 -5.38 -2.36 21.54
N HIS A 71 -4.36 -2.92 20.88
CA HIS A 71 -2.94 -2.53 21.02
C HIS A 71 -2.56 -1.35 20.11
N VAL A 72 -3.53 -0.83 19.36
CA VAL A 72 -3.37 0.33 18.50
C VAL A 72 -4.28 1.43 19.01
N ALA A 73 -3.68 2.56 19.35
CA ALA A 73 -4.35 3.79 19.71
C ALA A 73 -4.67 4.59 18.44
N ILE A 74 -5.89 5.10 18.35
CA ILE A 74 -6.26 6.10 17.35
C ILE A 74 -6.20 7.47 18.02
N ILE A 75 -5.31 8.31 17.52
CA ILE A 75 -5.03 9.64 18.06
C ILE A 75 -5.44 10.66 17.00
N THR A 76 -6.20 11.67 17.39
CA THR A 76 -6.52 12.80 16.50
C THR A 76 -5.54 13.93 16.80
N GLN A 77 -4.73 14.32 15.82
CA GLN A 77 -3.80 15.45 15.89
C GLN A 77 -4.03 16.36 14.70
N ASP A 78 -4.24 17.65 14.94
CA ASP A 78 -4.44 18.67 13.90
C ASP A 78 -5.53 18.34 12.87
N GLY A 79 -6.58 17.65 13.29
CA GLY A 79 -7.69 17.21 12.43
C GLY A 79 -7.45 15.90 11.68
N HIS A 80 -6.25 15.32 11.77
CA HIS A 80 -5.89 14.04 11.16
C HIS A 80 -5.92 12.89 12.18
N GLN A 81 -6.40 11.72 11.77
CA GLN A 81 -6.38 10.53 12.61
C GLN A 81 -5.14 9.70 12.31
N GLN A 82 -4.35 9.41 13.35
CA GLN A 82 -3.18 8.55 13.26
C GLN A 82 -3.34 7.33 14.14
N ALA A 83 -2.84 6.20 13.65
CA ALA A 83 -2.69 4.98 14.43
C ALA A 83 -1.28 4.90 15.04
N LYS A 84 -1.19 4.56 16.33
CA LYS A 84 0.07 4.27 17.03
C LYS A 84 -0.03 2.95 17.77
N ILE A 85 0.95 2.08 17.56
CA ILE A 85 1.07 0.83 18.32
C ILE A 85 1.66 1.19 19.70
N TRP A 86 0.95 0.83 20.76
CA TRP A 86 1.35 1.18 22.13
C TRP A 86 1.70 -0.04 23.00
N ASN A 87 1.35 -1.26 22.56
CA ASN A 87 1.66 -2.49 23.29
C ASN A 87 2.56 -3.43 22.46
N PHE A 88 3.84 -3.52 22.83
CA PHE A 88 4.88 -4.35 22.21
C PHE A 88 5.99 -4.64 23.24
N CYS A 89 6.50 -5.88 23.33
CA CYS A 89 7.45 -6.25 24.40
C CYS A 89 8.45 -7.37 24.05
N VAL A 90 8.50 -7.86 22.81
CA VAL A 90 9.31 -9.06 22.49
C VAL A 90 10.38 -8.73 21.45
N VAL A 91 11.60 -9.22 21.69
CA VAL A 91 12.71 -9.13 20.73
C VAL A 91 12.37 -9.95 19.49
N GLY A 92 12.45 -9.31 18.32
CA GLY A 92 11.97 -9.83 17.05
C GLY A 92 12.93 -10.84 16.42
N THR A 93 12.39 -12.00 16.05
CA THR A 93 12.95 -12.90 15.04
C THR A 93 12.15 -12.77 13.75
N GLU A 94 12.69 -13.17 12.60
CA GLU A 94 11.94 -13.08 11.32
C GLU A 94 10.62 -13.88 11.36
N LEU A 95 10.60 -15.05 12.01
CA LEU A 95 9.38 -15.83 12.24
C LEU A 95 8.36 -15.06 13.10
N ALA A 96 8.82 -14.40 14.17
CA ALA A 96 7.94 -13.64 15.05
C ALA A 96 7.39 -12.37 14.38
N LYS A 97 8.23 -11.66 13.61
CA LYS A 97 7.86 -10.50 12.79
C LYS A 97 6.85 -10.86 11.71
N ASN A 98 7.03 -12.02 11.04
CA ASN A 98 6.08 -12.51 10.04
C ASN A 98 4.67 -12.68 10.62
N GLY A 99 4.57 -13.16 11.86
CA GLY A 99 3.28 -13.31 12.52
C GLY A 99 2.51 -12.00 12.69
N ASP A 100 3.19 -10.85 12.78
CA ASP A 100 2.53 -9.54 12.92
C ASP A 100 1.74 -9.19 11.66
N TRP A 101 2.30 -9.49 10.48
CA TRP A 101 1.65 -9.28 9.19
C TRP A 101 0.43 -10.18 9.03
N VAL A 102 0.51 -11.46 9.44
CA VAL A 102 -0.65 -12.38 9.44
C VAL A 102 -1.77 -11.82 10.31
N ARG A 103 -1.45 -11.39 11.54
CA ARG A 103 -2.46 -10.84 12.46
C ARG A 103 -3.07 -9.52 11.97
N LEU A 104 -2.34 -8.74 11.17
CA LEU A 104 -2.89 -7.55 10.54
C LEU A 104 -3.82 -7.89 9.38
N ALA A 105 -3.48 -8.89 8.57
CA ALA A 105 -4.35 -9.42 7.52
C ALA A 105 -5.70 -9.87 8.10
N ASP A 106 -5.69 -10.64 9.19
CA ASP A 106 -6.92 -11.07 9.88
C ASP A 106 -7.80 -9.88 10.32
N LYS A 107 -7.20 -8.74 10.65
CA LYS A 107 -7.94 -7.53 11.08
C LYS A 107 -8.52 -6.77 9.89
N ILE A 108 -7.80 -6.75 8.78
CA ILE A 108 -8.28 -6.17 7.52
C ILE A 108 -9.47 -6.99 7.00
N GLU A 109 -9.36 -8.32 6.99
CA GLU A 109 -10.45 -9.23 6.61
C GLU A 109 -11.66 -9.07 7.54
N GLN A 110 -11.44 -9.00 8.86
CA GLN A 110 -12.51 -8.72 9.80
C GLN A 110 -13.21 -7.37 9.51
N ALA A 111 -12.45 -6.33 9.14
CA ALA A 111 -13.02 -5.04 8.80
C ALA A 111 -13.88 -5.13 7.51
N THR A 112 -13.42 -5.84 6.48
CA THR A 112 -14.21 -5.99 5.25
C THR A 112 -15.47 -6.80 5.45
N GLU A 113 -15.44 -7.85 6.27
CA GLU A 113 -16.62 -8.61 6.67
C GLU A 113 -17.63 -7.74 7.44
N ASN A 114 -17.14 -6.98 8.44
CA ASN A 114 -17.98 -6.11 9.25
C ASN A 114 -18.71 -5.06 8.41
N HIS A 115 -18.01 -4.46 7.44
CA HIS A 115 -18.53 -3.39 6.59
C HIS A 115 -19.13 -3.87 5.26
N ARG A 116 -19.12 -5.18 4.97
CA ARG A 116 -19.62 -5.79 3.74
C ARG A 116 -18.99 -5.22 2.46
N ILE A 117 -17.69 -4.98 2.49
CA ILE A 117 -16.91 -4.41 1.38
C ILE A 117 -15.86 -5.38 0.83
N TYR A 118 -16.13 -6.68 0.94
CA TYR A 118 -15.21 -7.72 0.47
C TYR A 118 -14.95 -7.58 -1.05
N SER A 119 -13.67 -7.60 -1.44
CA SER A 119 -13.21 -7.59 -2.82
C SER A 119 -12.14 -8.67 -3.05
N PHE A 120 -11.92 -9.06 -4.31
CA PHE A 120 -10.83 -9.98 -4.67
C PHE A 120 -9.45 -9.40 -4.34
N GLU A 121 -9.29 -8.09 -4.47
CA GLU A 121 -8.09 -7.37 -4.06
C GLU A 121 -7.80 -7.54 -2.57
N MET A 122 -8.83 -7.40 -1.72
CA MET A 122 -8.66 -7.58 -0.29
C MET A 122 -8.25 -9.01 0.06
N ALA A 123 -8.84 -9.99 -0.63
CA ALA A 123 -8.52 -11.39 -0.46
C ALA A 123 -7.06 -11.68 -0.86
N ASP A 124 -6.60 -11.16 -2.00
CA ASP A 124 -5.22 -11.27 -2.46
C ASP A 124 -4.23 -10.54 -1.53
N LEU A 125 -4.59 -9.35 -1.04
CA LEU A 125 -3.82 -8.60 -0.04
C LEU A 125 -3.63 -9.43 1.23
N CYS A 126 -4.74 -9.93 1.80
CA CYS A 126 -4.73 -10.72 3.03
C CYS A 126 -3.97 -12.04 2.81
N GLU A 127 -4.16 -12.72 1.67
CA GLU A 127 -3.43 -13.94 1.32
C GLU A 127 -1.91 -13.69 1.24
N LYS A 128 -1.49 -12.61 0.57
CA LYS A 128 -0.07 -12.27 0.44
C LYS A 128 0.56 -11.89 1.77
N MET A 129 -0.16 -11.17 2.63
CA MET A 129 0.30 -10.85 3.98
C MET A 129 0.41 -12.11 4.84
N SER A 130 -0.60 -12.97 4.81
CA SER A 130 -0.64 -14.25 5.55
C SER A 130 0.46 -15.22 5.14
N ASN A 131 0.81 -15.23 3.85
CA ASN A 131 1.91 -16.04 3.31
C ASN A 131 3.29 -15.38 3.46
N GLY A 132 3.39 -14.21 4.11
CA GLY A 132 4.64 -13.48 4.31
C GLY A 132 5.25 -12.90 3.04
N LYS A 133 4.50 -12.87 1.93
CA LYS A 133 4.91 -12.30 0.64
C LYS A 133 4.78 -10.78 0.62
N LEU A 134 3.93 -10.21 1.48
CA LEU A 134 3.75 -8.77 1.62
C LEU A 134 3.95 -8.33 3.08
N LYS A 135 4.86 -7.38 3.29
CA LYS A 135 5.27 -6.88 4.62
C LYS A 135 5.19 -5.36 4.73
N GLY A 136 4.10 -4.78 4.22
CA GLY A 136 3.85 -3.34 4.37
C GLY A 136 4.82 -2.42 3.61
N LYS A 137 5.44 -2.88 2.53
CA LYS A 137 6.30 -2.01 1.72
C LYS A 137 5.45 -0.92 1.05
N SER A 138 5.88 0.32 1.25
CA SER A 138 5.40 1.49 0.53
C SER A 138 5.35 1.21 -0.96
N ASP A 139 4.35 1.71 -1.67
CA ASP A 139 4.16 1.53 -3.11
C ASP A 139 5.49 1.56 -3.87
N GLN A 140 6.08 0.38 -4.12
CA GLN A 140 7.40 0.31 -4.76
C GLN A 140 7.32 0.88 -6.17
N LEU A 141 6.12 0.91 -6.75
CA LEU A 141 5.84 1.59 -7.99
C LEU A 141 5.99 3.11 -7.85
N LEU A 142 5.52 3.73 -6.75
CA LEU A 142 5.76 5.15 -6.49
C LEU A 142 7.23 5.45 -6.19
N ALA A 143 7.91 4.57 -5.43
CA ALA A 143 9.37 4.68 -5.19
C ALA A 143 10.14 4.67 -6.52
N LEU A 144 9.81 3.72 -7.40
CA LEU A 144 10.37 3.60 -8.73
C LEU A 144 10.02 4.79 -9.61
N CYS A 145 8.81 5.33 -9.54
CA CYS A 145 8.42 6.53 -10.28
C CYS A 145 9.28 7.74 -9.87
N ASN A 146 9.47 7.95 -8.56
CA ASN A 146 10.32 9.03 -8.06
C ASN A 146 11.78 8.85 -8.48
N TYR A 147 12.29 7.62 -8.38
CA TYR A 147 13.63 7.28 -8.83
C TYR A 147 13.82 7.50 -10.35
N ALA A 148 12.89 7.02 -11.17
CA ALA A 148 12.92 7.19 -12.61
C ALA A 148 12.89 8.67 -13.00
N LEU A 149 12.05 9.49 -12.38
CA LEU A 149 12.02 10.94 -12.60
C LEU A 149 13.35 11.60 -12.24
N THR A 150 13.89 11.23 -11.07
CA THR A 150 15.16 11.74 -10.54
C THR A 150 16.31 11.50 -11.52
N TYR A 151 16.44 10.28 -12.06
CA TYR A 151 17.57 9.89 -12.91
C TYR A 151 17.25 9.86 -14.42
N SER A 152 16.06 10.32 -14.82
CA SER A 152 15.69 10.48 -16.24
C SER A 152 16.42 11.61 -16.95
N ASP A 153 16.99 12.54 -16.18
CA ASP A 153 17.83 13.64 -16.62
C ASP A 153 19.29 13.16 -16.75
N THR A 154 19.78 13.15 -18.00
CA THR A 154 21.13 12.68 -18.36
C THR A 154 22.26 13.51 -17.76
N SER A 155 21.95 14.67 -17.16
CA SER A 155 22.93 15.47 -16.42
C SER A 155 23.24 14.93 -15.03
N ARG A 156 22.43 14.00 -14.51
CA ARG A 156 22.66 13.41 -13.18
C ARG A 156 23.69 12.30 -13.23
N GLN A 157 24.56 12.30 -12.23
CA GLN A 157 25.51 11.22 -12.04
C GLN A 157 24.79 9.91 -11.73
N HIS A 158 25.32 8.84 -12.31
CA HIS A 158 24.82 7.49 -12.11
C HIS A 158 24.89 7.12 -10.60
N PRO A 159 23.78 6.67 -9.98
CA PRO A 159 23.70 6.55 -8.51
C PRO A 159 24.55 5.42 -7.92
N TYR A 160 24.89 4.41 -8.73
CA TYR A 160 25.57 3.20 -8.27
C TYR A 160 26.98 3.04 -8.86
N ILE A 161 27.80 4.10 -8.82
CA ILE A 161 29.18 4.08 -9.37
C ILE A 161 30.05 2.98 -8.73
N ASN A 162 29.79 2.67 -7.45
CA ASN A 162 30.58 1.72 -6.66
C ASN A 162 29.92 0.33 -6.51
N ASP A 163 28.74 0.12 -7.13
CA ASP A 163 28.02 -1.16 -7.07
C ASP A 163 27.71 -1.62 -8.50
N PRO A 164 28.55 -2.51 -9.07
CA PRO A 164 28.39 -2.98 -10.45
C PRO A 164 27.05 -3.69 -10.70
N VAL A 165 26.50 -4.36 -9.67
CA VAL A 165 25.24 -5.11 -9.80
C VAL A 165 24.08 -4.12 -9.90
N LYS A 166 24.00 -3.17 -8.98
CA LYS A 166 22.96 -2.13 -9.02
C LYS A 166 23.13 -1.17 -10.20
N SER A 167 24.36 -1.00 -10.68
CA SER A 167 24.65 -0.23 -11.90
C SER A 167 24.03 -0.88 -13.12
N ASN A 168 24.26 -2.17 -13.33
CA ASN A 168 23.64 -2.88 -14.44
C ASN A 168 22.10 -2.86 -14.34
N LEU A 169 21.55 -3.00 -13.13
CA LEU A 169 20.11 -2.91 -12.91
C LEU A 169 19.54 -1.52 -13.21
N HIS A 170 20.27 -0.45 -12.89
CA HIS A 170 19.90 0.91 -13.27
C HIS A 170 19.85 1.05 -14.80
N ASP A 171 20.90 0.59 -15.49
CA ASP A 171 20.99 0.68 -16.94
C ASP A 171 19.90 -0.16 -17.63
N ASP A 172 19.63 -1.37 -17.13
CA ASP A 172 18.56 -2.25 -17.62
C ASP A 172 17.17 -1.64 -17.43
N LEU A 173 16.93 -1.01 -16.27
CA LEU A 173 15.71 -0.27 -16.02
C LEU A 173 15.56 0.85 -17.06
N PHE A 174 16.56 1.72 -17.23
CA PHE A 174 16.44 2.85 -18.14
C PHE A 174 16.39 2.43 -19.62
N LEU A 175 17.05 1.34 -20.00
CA LEU A 175 16.89 0.72 -21.31
C LEU A 175 15.44 0.27 -21.51
N TYR A 176 14.86 -0.45 -20.55
CA TYR A 176 13.47 -0.85 -20.58
C TYR A 176 12.53 0.37 -20.62
N LEU A 177 12.82 1.42 -19.83
CA LEU A 177 11.98 2.61 -19.79
C LEU A 177 12.02 3.45 -21.07
N ASN A 178 13.14 3.43 -21.78
CA ASN A 178 13.36 4.18 -23.01
C ASN A 178 12.97 3.37 -24.26
N THR A 179 12.78 2.06 -24.14
CA THR A 179 12.32 1.23 -25.25
C THR A 179 10.91 1.66 -25.63
N THR A 180 10.70 1.90 -26.93
CA THR A 180 9.37 2.23 -27.47
C THR A 180 8.48 1.01 -27.35
N PHE A 181 7.41 1.11 -26.57
CA PHE A 181 6.34 0.12 -26.49
C PHE A 181 5.08 0.67 -27.15
N ASN A 182 4.21 -0.20 -27.64
CA ASN A 182 2.95 0.21 -28.26
C ASN A 182 1.79 0.10 -27.27
N TRP A 183 2.01 0.52 -26.03
CA TRP A 183 1.04 0.37 -24.94
C TRP A 183 -0.30 1.06 -25.19
N GLY A 184 -0.35 2.04 -26.11
CA GLY A 184 -1.61 2.63 -26.53
C GLY A 184 -2.56 1.67 -27.25
N GLN A 185 -2.06 0.60 -27.88
CA GLN A 185 -2.90 -0.42 -28.50
C GLN A 185 -3.51 -1.34 -27.43
N ASP A 186 -2.75 -1.65 -26.39
CA ASP A 186 -3.17 -2.53 -25.28
C ASP A 186 -3.86 -1.77 -24.14
N LEU A 187 -4.26 -0.51 -24.36
CA LEU A 187 -4.94 0.28 -23.34
C LEU A 187 -6.34 -0.33 -23.06
N PRO A 188 -6.70 -0.64 -21.81
CA PRO A 188 -8.04 -1.10 -21.46
C PRO A 188 -9.12 -0.12 -21.89
N ASP A 189 -10.31 -0.63 -22.23
CA ASP A 189 -11.41 0.20 -22.74
C ASP A 189 -11.83 1.30 -21.76
N TRP A 190 -11.92 0.97 -20.47
CA TRP A 190 -12.22 1.96 -19.43
C TRP A 190 -11.19 3.10 -19.39
N MET A 191 -9.90 2.80 -19.61
CA MET A 191 -8.84 3.80 -19.64
C MET A 191 -8.98 4.71 -20.85
N ARG A 192 -9.32 4.15 -22.02
CA ARG A 192 -9.63 4.94 -23.22
C ARG A 192 -10.80 5.89 -22.96
N MET A 193 -11.84 5.40 -22.27
CA MET A 193 -13.01 6.19 -21.89
C MET A 193 -12.66 7.32 -20.93
N VAL A 194 -11.92 7.04 -19.84
CA VAL A 194 -11.47 8.03 -18.86
C VAL A 194 -10.62 9.11 -19.52
N ARG A 195 -9.68 8.73 -20.38
CA ARG A 195 -8.83 9.69 -21.11
C ARG A 195 -9.64 10.56 -22.06
N THR A 196 -10.60 9.97 -22.77
CA THR A 196 -11.53 10.69 -23.65
C THR A 196 -12.36 11.69 -22.85
N ALA A 197 -12.94 11.28 -21.72
CA ALA A 197 -13.70 12.15 -20.82
C ALA A 197 -12.85 13.32 -20.28
N ARG A 198 -11.57 13.05 -20.00
CA ARG A 198 -10.58 14.05 -19.55
C ARG A 198 -9.95 14.85 -20.69
N LYS A 199 -10.39 14.66 -21.95
CA LYS A 199 -9.83 15.30 -23.16
C LYS A 199 -8.30 15.11 -23.28
N LYS A 200 -7.78 13.98 -22.81
CA LYS A 200 -6.36 13.60 -22.96
C LYS A 200 -6.19 12.79 -24.25
N ALA A 201 -5.11 13.06 -24.99
CA ALA A 201 -4.77 12.30 -26.19
C ALA A 201 -4.51 10.81 -25.87
N LEU A 202 -4.85 9.94 -26.82
CA LEU A 202 -4.58 8.51 -26.70
C LEU A 202 -3.07 8.20 -26.87
N PRO A 203 -2.54 7.21 -26.14
CA PRO A 203 -1.10 6.89 -26.08
C PRO A 203 -0.44 6.29 -27.33
N LEU A 204 -0.54 6.89 -28.52
CA LEU A 204 -0.05 6.23 -29.75
C LEU A 204 1.46 5.93 -29.77
N ASN A 205 2.28 6.61 -28.96
CA ASN A 205 3.75 6.47 -28.93
C ASN A 205 4.33 6.47 -27.50
N TRP A 206 3.69 5.81 -26.54
CA TRP A 206 4.20 5.81 -25.15
C TRP A 206 5.39 4.88 -24.96
N ASN A 207 6.49 5.40 -24.40
CA ASN A 207 7.56 4.58 -23.87
C ASN A 207 7.32 4.25 -22.40
N GLY A 208 8.21 3.42 -21.84
CA GLY A 208 8.29 3.06 -20.43
C GLY A 208 8.03 4.17 -19.42
N ARG A 209 8.60 5.35 -19.67
CA ARG A 209 8.47 6.53 -18.79
C ARG A 209 7.04 7.05 -18.75
N ASN A 210 6.37 7.10 -19.91
CA ASN A 210 5.00 7.60 -20.01
C ASN A 210 4.01 6.71 -19.24
N PHE A 211 4.20 5.39 -19.26
CA PHE A 211 3.37 4.47 -18.46
C PHE A 211 3.64 4.59 -16.98
N LEU A 212 4.90 4.63 -16.54
CA LEU A 212 5.23 4.87 -15.13
C LEU A 212 4.56 6.16 -14.63
N TYR A 213 4.59 7.22 -15.44
CA TYR A 213 3.91 8.46 -15.12
C TYR A 213 2.39 8.30 -15.02
N GLU A 214 1.77 7.55 -15.95
CA GLU A 214 0.33 7.31 -15.90
C GLU A 214 -0.06 6.46 -14.68
N GLN A 215 0.71 5.41 -14.36
CA GLN A 215 0.52 4.58 -13.17
C GLN A 215 0.60 5.41 -11.89
N ARG A 216 1.63 6.27 -11.78
CA ARG A 216 1.73 7.25 -10.70
C ARG A 216 0.50 8.15 -10.64
N SER A 217 0.07 8.70 -11.77
CA SER A 217 -1.10 9.59 -11.80
C SER A 217 -2.37 8.88 -11.36
N MET A 218 -2.53 7.59 -11.62
CA MET A 218 -3.67 6.83 -11.12
C MET A 218 -3.61 6.67 -9.61
N ILE A 219 -2.47 6.20 -9.09
CA ILE A 219 -2.28 5.99 -7.65
C ILE A 219 -2.51 7.30 -6.88
N GLN A 220 -1.98 8.42 -7.38
CA GLN A 220 -2.10 9.71 -6.70
C GLN A 220 -3.47 10.38 -6.87
N HIS A 221 -4.26 10.00 -7.89
CA HIS A 221 -5.50 10.67 -8.25
C HIS A 221 -6.60 9.69 -8.64
N GLU A 222 -6.79 8.62 -7.87
CA GLU A 222 -7.73 7.52 -8.18
C GLU A 222 -9.13 8.03 -8.54
N ASN A 223 -9.65 8.99 -7.78
CA ASN A 223 -10.94 9.64 -8.00
C ASN A 223 -11.10 10.25 -9.40
N ALA A 224 -10.01 10.74 -10.01
CA ALA A 224 -10.02 11.30 -11.35
C ALA A 224 -9.97 10.24 -12.47
N TYR A 225 -9.80 8.97 -12.10
CA TYR A 225 -9.82 7.81 -12.99
C TYR A 225 -11.12 7.01 -12.90
N ILE A 226 -12.02 7.36 -11.99
CA ILE A 226 -13.39 6.81 -11.97
C ILE A 226 -14.14 7.32 -13.22
N PRO A 227 -14.67 6.42 -14.09
CA PRO A 227 -15.45 6.85 -15.25
C PRO A 227 -16.66 7.68 -14.81
N PRO A 228 -17.04 8.75 -15.56
CA PRO A 228 -18.25 9.53 -15.26
C PRO A 228 -19.49 8.63 -15.22
N LEU A 229 -20.45 8.92 -14.34
CA LEU A 229 -21.71 8.16 -14.15
C LEU A 229 -22.40 7.65 -15.43
N PRO A 230 -22.51 8.43 -16.54
CA PRO A 230 -23.11 7.95 -17.81
C PRO A 230 -22.36 6.78 -18.48
N HIS A 231 -21.12 6.55 -18.09
CA HIS A 231 -20.24 5.52 -18.64
C HIS A 231 -20.08 4.31 -17.71
N GLN A 232 -20.44 4.42 -16.43
CA GLN A 232 -20.52 3.28 -15.52
C GLN A 232 -21.64 2.31 -15.92
N GLU A 233 -22.77 2.83 -16.44
CA GLU A 233 -23.88 2.00 -16.96
C GLU A 233 -23.49 1.18 -18.21
N LEU A 234 -22.57 1.68 -19.04
CA LEU A 234 -22.06 0.95 -20.22
C LEU A 234 -21.11 -0.20 -19.83
N ILE A 235 -20.33 -0.02 -18.76
CA ILE A 235 -19.40 -1.02 -18.25
C ILE A 235 -20.14 -2.10 -17.43
N ASN A 236 -21.13 -1.68 -16.63
CA ASN A 236 -21.98 -2.60 -15.86
C ASN A 236 -22.89 -3.50 -16.73
N ASN A 237 -23.13 -3.13 -17.99
CA ASN A 237 -23.94 -3.92 -18.93
C ASN A 237 -23.12 -5.00 -19.68
N SER A 238 -21.78 -4.95 -19.64
CA SER A 238 -20.91 -5.93 -20.30
C SER A 238 -20.25 -6.93 -19.35
N SER A 239 -20.25 -6.67 -18.03
CA SER A 239 -19.77 -7.59 -17.00
C SER A 239 -20.78 -7.71 -15.87
N ASN A 240 -21.04 -8.94 -15.40
CA ASN A 240 -21.98 -9.23 -14.33
C ASN A 240 -21.68 -8.42 -13.06
N ASN A 241 -22.41 -7.33 -12.82
CA ASN A 241 -22.77 -6.77 -11.51
C ASN A 241 -21.67 -6.65 -10.43
N SER A 242 -20.41 -6.41 -10.78
CA SER A 242 -19.38 -5.97 -9.83
C SER A 242 -18.88 -4.61 -10.26
N ALA A 243 -18.96 -3.61 -9.38
CA ALA A 243 -18.32 -2.33 -9.58
C ALA A 243 -16.87 -2.56 -10.03
N THR A 244 -16.54 -2.09 -11.23
CA THR A 244 -15.26 -2.37 -11.88
C THR A 244 -14.10 -1.89 -11.00
N ASP A 245 -13.29 -2.83 -10.51
CA ASP A 245 -12.05 -2.53 -9.82
C ASP A 245 -11.00 -2.12 -10.86
N LEU A 246 -10.79 -0.81 -10.99
CA LEU A 246 -9.90 -0.21 -11.98
C LEU A 246 -8.43 -0.56 -11.70
N GLU A 247 -8.09 -0.79 -10.42
CA GLU A 247 -6.76 -1.26 -10.04
C GLU A 247 -6.58 -2.72 -10.45
N GLU A 248 -7.57 -3.59 -10.22
CA GLU A 248 -7.54 -4.99 -10.66
C GLU A 248 -7.46 -5.09 -12.19
N GLU A 249 -8.24 -4.30 -12.94
CA GLU A 249 -8.17 -4.28 -14.39
C GLU A 249 -6.81 -3.77 -14.88
N CYS A 250 -6.26 -2.72 -14.27
CA CYS A 250 -4.91 -2.23 -14.56
C CYS A 250 -3.85 -3.31 -14.31
N ARG A 251 -3.89 -3.94 -13.13
CA ARG A 251 -2.97 -5.01 -12.72
C ARG A 251 -3.09 -6.23 -13.60
N THR A 252 -4.28 -6.54 -14.09
CA THR A 252 -4.52 -7.66 -14.99
C THR A 252 -4.00 -7.37 -16.39
N SER A 253 -4.35 -6.21 -16.96
CA SER A 253 -3.97 -5.80 -18.31
C SER A 253 -2.46 -5.60 -18.47
N TRP A 254 -1.75 -5.18 -17.43
CA TRP A 254 -0.30 -4.95 -17.48
C TRP A 254 0.48 -5.77 -16.46
N LYS A 255 -0.03 -6.94 -16.08
CA LYS A 255 0.58 -7.81 -15.05
C LYS A 255 2.08 -8.02 -15.25
N ALA A 256 2.50 -8.33 -16.48
CA ALA A 256 3.88 -8.64 -16.80
C ALA A 256 4.79 -7.42 -16.63
N ASP A 257 4.37 -6.26 -17.14
CA ASP A 257 5.13 -5.01 -17.07
C ASP A 257 5.20 -4.47 -15.64
N LEU A 258 4.07 -4.50 -14.92
CA LEU A 258 4.00 -4.08 -13.51
C LEU A 258 4.87 -4.97 -12.62
N LEU A 259 4.86 -6.30 -12.84
CA LEU A 259 5.74 -7.21 -12.11
C LEU A 259 7.22 -6.93 -12.40
N LYS A 260 7.57 -6.66 -13.66
CA LYS A 260 8.94 -6.34 -14.05
C LYS A 260 9.42 -5.04 -13.40
N LEU A 261 8.59 -3.99 -13.44
CA LEU A 261 8.87 -2.72 -12.75
C LEU A 261 9.00 -2.91 -11.24
N HIS A 262 8.12 -3.69 -10.62
CA HIS A 262 8.20 -3.98 -9.20
C HIS A 262 9.50 -4.70 -8.83
N ASN A 263 9.95 -5.66 -9.64
CA ASN A 263 11.22 -6.35 -9.42
C ASN A 263 12.42 -5.40 -9.52
N PHE A 264 12.43 -4.48 -10.49
CA PHE A 264 13.46 -3.43 -10.55
C PHE A 264 13.49 -2.61 -9.26
N ALA A 265 12.33 -2.21 -8.74
CA ALA A 265 12.26 -1.44 -7.50
C ALA A 265 12.80 -2.23 -6.30
N LEU A 266 12.47 -3.52 -6.19
CA LEU A 266 12.96 -4.40 -5.14
C LEU A 266 14.47 -4.62 -5.22
N GLU A 267 15.00 -4.93 -6.40
CA GLU A 267 16.42 -5.26 -6.61
C GLU A 267 17.32 -4.04 -6.45
N LEU A 268 16.84 -2.86 -6.84
CA LEU A 268 17.50 -1.59 -6.55
C LEU A 268 17.42 -1.21 -5.06
N GLY A 269 16.48 -1.80 -4.32
CA GLY A 269 16.22 -1.47 -2.91
C GLY A 269 15.58 -0.09 -2.74
N LEU A 270 14.66 0.26 -3.64
CA LEU A 270 13.95 1.54 -3.59
C LEU A 270 12.85 1.49 -2.54
N GLU A 271 12.78 2.56 -1.75
CA GLU A 271 11.75 2.79 -0.74
C GLU A 271 11.10 4.14 -1.01
N TYR A 272 9.78 4.23 -0.79
CA TYR A 272 9.04 5.48 -0.93
C TYR A 272 8.95 6.13 0.45
N GLU A 273 9.74 7.19 0.64
CA GLU A 273 9.72 8.05 1.84
C GLU A 273 8.50 8.98 1.88
#